data_AF-Q9SQB9-F1
#
_entry.id   AF-Q9SQB9-F1
#
_cell.length_a   1.000
_cell.length_b   1.000
_cell.length_c   1.000
_cell.angle_alpha   90.00
_cell.angle_beta   90.00
_cell.angle_gamma   90.00
#
_symmetry.space_group_name_H-M   'P 1'
#
loop_
_entity.id
_entity.type
_entity.pdbx_description
1 polymer ?
#
loop_
_entity_poly.entity_id
_entity_poly.type
_entity_poly.pdbx_seq_one_letter_code
_entity_poly.pdbx_strand_id
1 'polypeptide(L)' 'TNYLRPGIRRGGFSDQEDRLIVHLQALLGNRWAAIASYLPDRT' A
#
# COMPACT_ATOMS: atom_id res chain seq x y z
N THR A 1 14.95 -25.99 -9.59
CA THR A 1 13.80 -25.67 -10.46
C THR A 1 12.91 -24.69 -9.73
N ASN A 2 13.24 -23.39 -9.83
CA ASN A 2 12.77 -22.34 -8.94
C ASN A 2 12.09 -21.24 -9.77
N TYR A 3 10.76 -21.25 -9.83
CA TYR A 3 9.97 -20.12 -10.33
C TYR A 3 8.65 -20.10 -9.56
N LEU A 4 8.64 -19.32 -8.47
CA LEU A 4 7.41 -18.86 -7.86
C LEU A 4 6.61 -18.11 -8.93
N ARG A 5 5.34 -18.49 -9.07
CA ARG A 5 4.42 -18.07 -10.14
C ARG A 5 4.52 -16.57 -10.49
N PRO A 6 4.68 -16.19 -11.77
CA PRO A 6 4.72 -14.79 -12.22
C PRO A 6 3.33 -14.13 -12.27
N GLY A 7 2.41 -14.55 -11.39
CA GLY A 7 1.03 -14.03 -11.30
C GLY A 7 0.76 -13.25 -10.02
N ILE A 8 1.69 -13.24 -9.06
CA ILE A 8 1.61 -12.34 -7.92
C ILE A 8 2.24 -11.03 -8.39
N ARG A 9 1.40 -10.12 -8.89
CA ARG A 9 1.73 -8.71 -8.98
C ARG A 9 1.99 -8.20 -7.56
N ARG A 10 3.18 -8.46 -7.02
CA ARG A 10 3.79 -7.64 -5.96
C ARG A 10 4.22 -6.32 -6.59
N GLY A 11 3.33 -5.65 -7.31
CA GLY A 11 3.51 -4.22 -7.51
C GLY A 11 3.48 -3.68 -6.10
N GLY A 12 4.65 -3.29 -5.58
CA GLY A 12 4.73 -2.56 -4.32
C GLY A 12 3.77 -1.39 -4.35
N PHE A 13 3.51 -0.78 -3.19
CA PHE A 13 2.85 0.52 -3.18
C PHE A 13 3.52 1.40 -4.24
N SER A 14 2.74 1.95 -5.17
CA SER A 14 3.28 2.90 -6.13
C SER A 14 3.88 4.07 -5.34
N ASP A 15 4.88 4.79 -5.86
CA ASP A 15 5.46 5.97 -5.18
C ASP A 15 4.39 6.98 -4.73
N GLN A 16 3.25 6.97 -5.41
CA GLN A 16 2.09 7.76 -5.06
C GLN A 16 1.37 7.24 -3.81
N GLU A 17 1.14 5.92 -3.69
CA GLU A 17 0.57 5.28 -2.50
C GLU A 17 1.51 5.42 -1.29
N ASP A 18 2.82 5.24 -1.48
CA ASP A 18 3.81 5.38 -0.40
C ASP A 18 3.81 6.80 0.19
N ARG A 19 3.85 7.83 -0.67
CA ARG A 19 3.72 9.22 -0.24
C ARG A 19 2.40 9.49 0.46
N LEU A 20 1.31 8.88 0.01
CA LEU A 20 -0.01 9.03 0.60
C LEU A 20 -0.06 8.37 1.99
N ILE A 21 0.52 7.18 2.15
CA ILE A 21 0.65 6.49 3.43
C ILE A 21 1.48 7.32 4.41
N VAL A 22 2.64 7.83 4.00
CA VAL A 22 3.50 8.67 4.86
C VAL A 22 2.77 9.97 5.24
N HIS A 23 2.09 10.62 4.28
CA HIS A 23 1.34 11.84 4.53
C HIS A 23 0.16 11.61 5.49
N LEU A 24 -0.62 10.56 5.26
CA LEU A 24 -1.75 10.20 6.12
C LEU A 24 -1.29 9.70 7.48
N GLN A 25 -0.17 8.98 7.58
CA GLN A 25 0.42 8.60 8.86
C GLN A 25 0.87 9.82 9.66
N ALA A 26 1.45 10.83 9.01
CA ALA A 26 1.80 12.10 9.66
C ALA A 26 0.56 12.87 10.13
N LEU A 27 -0.55 12.79 9.37
CA LEU A 27 -1.78 13.54 9.64
C LEU A 27 -2.74 12.84 10.63
N LEU A 28 -2.90 11.52 10.51
CA LEU A 28 -3.82 10.69 11.29
C LEU A 28 -3.13 9.92 12.42
N GLY A 29 -1.79 9.83 12.40
CA GLY A 29 -1.01 9.00 13.31
C GLY A 29 -1.12 7.51 12.98
N ASN A 30 -1.07 6.66 14.01
CA ASN A 30 -1.06 5.20 13.88
C ASN A 30 -2.45 4.58 13.56
N ARG A 31 -3.24 5.25 12.71
CA ARG A 31 -4.61 4.87 12.34
C ARG A 31 -4.62 4.12 11.00
N TRP A 32 -3.94 2.98 10.94
CA TRP A 32 -3.79 2.17 9.73
C TRP A 32 -5.11 1.79 9.05
N ALA A 33 -6.18 1.55 9.83
CA ALA A 33 -7.50 1.26 9.26
C ALA A 33 -8.06 2.45 8.44
N ALA A 34 -7.86 3.68 8.91
CA ALA A 34 -8.27 4.87 8.17
C ALA A 34 -7.39 5.08 6.92
N ILE A 35 -6.07 4.90 7.06
CA ILE A 35 -5.11 5.01 5.96
C ILE A 35 -5.43 4.00 4.85
N ALA A 36 -5.74 2.76 5.21
CA ALA A 36 -6.12 1.72 4.27
C ALA A 36 -7.43 2.04 3.54
N SER A 37 -8.40 2.69 4.18
CA SER A 37 -9.62 3.18 3.50
C SER A 37 -9.35 4.23 2.43
N TYR A 38 -8.20 4.92 2.47
CA TYR A 38 -7.77 5.85 1.43
C TYR A 38 -6.97 5.20 0.30
N LEU A 39 -6.73 3.88 0.36
CA LEU A 39 -6.03 3.10 -0.68
C LEU A 39 -7.05 2.20 -1.41
N PRO A 40 -7.84 2.75 -2.35
CA PRO A 40 -8.96 2.04 -2.98
C PRO A 40 -8.52 0.84 -3.84
N ASP A 41 -7.27 0.77 -4.28
CA ASP A 41 -6.76 -0.27 -5.19
C ASP A 41 -6.23 -1.54 -4.47
N ARG A 42 -6.42 -1.65 -3.15
CA ARG A 42 -5.82 -2.70 -2.30
C ARG A 42 -6.80 -3.46 -1.39
N THR A 43 -8.10 -3.31 -1.60
CA THR A 43 -9.18 -4.16 -1.04
C THR A 43 -9.83 -4.97 -2.13
#